data_AF-A0A5Q0M1I9-F1
#
_entry.id   AF-A0A5Q0M1I9-F1
#
_cell.length_a   1.000
_cell.length_b   1.000
_cell.length_c   1.000
_cell.angle_alpha   90.00
_cell.angle_beta   90.00
_cell.angle_gamma   90.00
#
_symmetry.space_group_name_H-M   'P 1'
#
loop_
_entity.id
_entity.type
_entity.pdbx_description
1 polymer ?
#
loop_
_entity_poly.entity_id
_entity_poly.type
_entity_poly.pdbx_seq_one_letter_code
_entity_poly.pdbx_strand_id
1 'polypeptide(L)'
;MAASASPRASAHASSLPASSEETASAESLALQACDDVDSLHVVQRAYACIEKLIVPQRVGDTEEVFPTRTELGALVRLVNEELLRRIEAADATTQSLRAVVDGGVR
;
A
#
# COMPACT_ATOMS: atom_id res chain seq x y z
N MET A 1 -7.90 -67.89 30.18
CA MET A 1 -7.87 -67.76 28.71
C MET A 1 -8.93 -66.77 28.27
N ALA A 2 -8.70 -66.12 27.13
CA ALA A 2 -9.49 -65.11 26.43
C ALA A 2 -9.20 -63.64 26.79
N ALA A 3 -8.40 -63.03 25.91
CA ALA A 3 -8.13 -61.60 25.79
C ALA A 3 -9.27 -60.88 25.06
N SER A 4 -9.42 -59.58 25.30
CA SER A 4 -10.07 -58.66 24.36
C SER A 4 -9.45 -57.27 24.50
N ALA A 5 -9.09 -56.70 23.36
CA ALA A 5 -8.27 -55.51 23.18
C ALA A 5 -9.09 -54.20 23.21
N SER A 6 -8.37 -53.09 23.38
CA SER A 6 -8.81 -51.68 23.51
C SER A 6 -9.71 -51.15 22.36
N PRO A 7 -10.29 -49.93 22.49
CA PRO A 7 -9.50 -48.75 22.13
C PRO A 7 -9.60 -47.57 23.12
N ARG A 8 -8.49 -46.84 23.22
CA ARG A 8 -8.40 -45.51 23.84
C ARG A 8 -9.16 -44.51 22.99
N ALA A 9 -10.23 -43.91 23.52
CA ALA A 9 -10.82 -42.72 22.94
C ALA A 9 -9.99 -41.49 23.37
N SER A 10 -8.92 -41.22 22.62
CA SER A 10 -8.24 -39.93 22.67
C SER A 10 -9.10 -38.94 21.89
N ALA A 11 -9.93 -38.17 22.59
CA ALA A 11 -10.49 -36.95 22.01
C ALA A 11 -9.35 -35.93 21.97
N HIS A 12 -8.47 -36.08 20.98
CA HIS A 12 -7.58 -35.01 20.58
C HIS A 12 -8.47 -33.83 20.20
N ALA A 13 -8.40 -32.77 21.01
CA ALA A 13 -8.67 -31.42 20.56
C ALA A 13 -7.74 -31.14 19.37
N SER A 14 -8.20 -31.51 18.18
CA SER A 14 -7.52 -31.22 16.93
C SER A 14 -7.87 -29.79 16.55
N SER A 15 -7.11 -28.87 17.14
CA SER A 15 -6.51 -27.71 16.48
C SER A 15 -7.27 -27.18 15.27
N LEU A 16 -7.90 -26.02 15.42
CA LEU A 16 -8.12 -25.07 14.33
C LEU A 16 -6.76 -24.76 13.69
N PRO A 17 -6.55 -25.01 12.38
CA PRO A 17 -5.40 -24.49 11.65
C PRO A 17 -5.89 -23.59 10.51
N ALA A 18 -6.93 -22.79 10.75
CA ALA A 18 -7.39 -21.77 9.79
C ALA A 18 -6.89 -20.37 10.17
N SER A 19 -6.62 -20.14 11.45
CA SER A 19 -6.33 -18.81 11.99
C SER A 19 -4.92 -18.29 11.69
N SER A 20 -3.91 -19.15 11.59
CA SER A 20 -2.51 -18.68 11.49
C SER A 20 -2.15 -18.08 10.13
N GLU A 21 -2.72 -18.59 9.05
CA GLU A 21 -2.49 -18.07 7.70
C GLU A 21 -3.27 -16.77 7.45
N GLU A 22 -4.49 -16.69 7.97
CA GLU A 22 -5.31 -15.47 7.91
C GLU A 22 -4.73 -14.35 8.77
N THR A 23 -4.18 -14.66 9.96
CA THR A 23 -3.48 -13.65 10.78
C THR A 23 -2.16 -13.21 10.16
N ALA A 24 -1.38 -14.12 9.57
CA ALA A 24 -0.15 -13.76 8.86
C ALA A 24 -0.44 -12.88 7.63
N SER A 25 -1.55 -13.13 6.93
CA SER A 25 -2.05 -12.30 5.83
C SER A 25 -2.47 -10.91 6.32
N ALA A 26 -3.20 -10.83 7.43
CA ALA A 26 -3.60 -9.54 8.03
C ALA A 26 -2.40 -8.72 8.54
N GLU A 27 -1.40 -9.37 9.14
CA GLU A 27 -0.16 -8.71 9.57
C GLU A 27 0.65 -8.19 8.38
N SER A 28 0.74 -8.95 7.30
CA SER A 28 1.37 -8.52 6.05
C SER A 28 0.66 -7.30 5.43
N LEU A 29 -0.67 -7.32 5.39
CA LEU A 29 -1.47 -6.19 4.91
C LEU A 29 -1.31 -4.94 5.80
N ALA A 30 -1.21 -5.12 7.12
CA ALA A 30 -0.98 -4.01 8.04
C ALA A 30 0.41 -3.38 7.84
N LEU A 31 1.45 -4.19 7.62
CA LEU A 31 2.78 -3.70 7.29
C LEU A 31 2.80 -2.94 5.96
N GLN A 32 2.16 -3.50 4.93
CA GLN A 32 2.05 -2.83 3.63
C GLN A 32 1.31 -1.48 3.75
N ALA A 33 0.24 -1.42 4.54
CA ALA A 33 -0.48 -0.17 4.77
C ALA A 33 0.39 0.87 5.50
N CYS A 34 1.25 0.46 6.43
CA CYS A 34 2.22 1.35 7.06
C CYS A 34 3.23 1.89 6.04
N ASP A 35 3.78 1.03 5.19
CA ASP A 35 4.73 1.42 4.13
C ASP A 35 4.08 2.38 3.11
N ASP A 36 2.81 2.15 2.78
CA ASP A 36 2.03 3.01 1.89
C ASP A 36 1.78 4.38 2.53
N VAL A 37 1.45 4.43 3.82
CA VAL A 37 1.27 5.70 4.57
C VAL A 37 2.58 6.48 4.67
N ASP A 38 3.70 5.82 4.92
CA ASP A 38 5.02 6.45 4.91
C ASP A 38 5.37 7.02 3.53
N SER A 39 5.03 6.28 2.47
CA SER A 39 5.16 6.75 1.09
C SER A 39 4.29 7.98 0.80
N LEU A 40 3.06 8.00 1.31
CA LEU A 40 2.17 9.17 1.21
C LEU A 40 2.71 10.38 1.97
N HIS A 41 3.37 10.19 3.11
CA HIS A 41 4.05 11.28 3.83
C HIS A 41 5.20 11.90 3.03
N VAL A 42 5.94 11.11 2.25
CA VAL A 42 6.97 11.63 1.33
C VAL A 42 6.34 12.51 0.25
N VAL A 43 5.22 12.07 -0.34
CA VAL A 43 4.48 12.83 -1.35
C VAL A 43 3.92 14.14 -0.76
N GLN A 44 3.32 14.09 0.43
CA GLN A 44 2.82 15.28 1.14
C GLN A 44 3.95 16.31 1.36
N ARG A 45 5.15 15.84 1.77
CA ARG A 45 6.31 16.72 1.96
C ARG A 45 6.76 17.37 0.64
N ALA A 46 6.70 16.64 -0.47
CA ALA A 46 6.99 17.19 -1.78
C ALA A 46 5.98 18.29 -2.17
N TYR A 47 4.69 18.06 -1.97
CA TYR A 47 3.65 19.09 -2.19
C TYR A 47 3.83 20.31 -1.29
N ALA A 48 4.16 20.13 -0.01
CA ALA A 48 4.46 21.24 0.90
C ALA A 48 5.72 22.02 0.50
N CYS A 49 6.70 21.38 -0.15
CA CYS A 49 7.87 22.05 -0.70
C CYS A 49 7.49 22.89 -1.93
N ILE A 50 6.68 22.33 -2.83
CA ILE A 50 6.11 23.04 -3.99
C ILE A 50 5.29 24.26 -3.52
N GLU A 51 4.46 24.10 -2.50
CA GLU A 51 3.70 25.20 -1.89
C GLU A 51 4.63 26.33 -1.43
N LYS A 52 5.75 26.02 -0.77
CA LYS A 52 6.74 27.03 -0.33
C LYS A 52 7.45 27.76 -1.48
N LEU A 53 7.56 27.14 -2.65
CA LEU A 53 8.12 27.75 -3.86
C LEU A 53 7.11 28.61 -4.62
N ILE A 54 5.81 28.35 -4.42
CA ILE A 54 4.71 29.08 -5.07
C ILE A 54 4.19 30.21 -4.18
N VAL A 55 4.16 30.00 -2.86
CA VAL A 55 3.80 31.05 -1.89
C VAL A 55 4.81 32.17 -2.05
N PRO A 56 4.36 33.42 -2.30
CA PRO A 56 5.25 34.56 -2.37
C PRO A 56 6.04 34.64 -1.05
N GLN A 57 7.33 34.32 -1.11
CA GLN A 57 8.24 34.54 0.00
C GLN A 57 8.20 36.05 0.25
N ARG A 58 7.71 36.45 1.43
CA ARG A 58 7.67 37.88 1.78
C ARG A 58 9.10 38.41 1.64
N VAL A 59 9.24 39.32 0.67
CA VAL A 59 10.45 40.02 0.31
C VAL A 59 11.09 40.58 1.58
N GLY A 60 12.16 39.92 2.01
CA GLY A 60 12.90 40.23 3.23
C GLY A 60 14.39 40.01 3.05
N ASP A 61 14.77 38.95 2.31
CA ASP A 61 16.14 38.74 1.84
C ASP A 61 16.15 38.69 0.32
N THR A 62 17.07 39.45 -0.28
CA THR A 62 17.11 39.86 -1.69
C THR A 62 17.51 38.76 -2.70
N GLU A 63 17.27 37.49 -2.40
CA GLU A 63 17.45 36.41 -3.38
C GLU A 63 16.09 35.90 -3.88
N GLU A 64 15.68 36.39 -5.04
CA GLU A 64 14.58 35.80 -5.80
C GLU A 64 14.98 34.38 -6.23
N VAL A 65 14.33 33.37 -5.65
CA VAL A 65 14.56 31.96 -6.01
C VAL A 65 13.81 31.66 -7.30
N PHE A 66 14.54 31.58 -8.42
CA PHE A 66 14.01 31.15 -9.70
C PHE A 66 14.45 29.71 -10.00
N PRO A 67 13.51 28.74 -10.10
CA PRO A 67 13.87 27.40 -10.52
C PRO A 67 14.33 27.41 -11.98
N THR A 68 15.40 26.69 -12.25
CA THR A 68 15.91 26.48 -13.61
C THR A 68 14.94 25.59 -14.40
N ARG A 69 14.99 25.68 -15.74
CA ARG A 69 14.22 24.79 -16.64
C ARG A 69 14.50 23.30 -16.37
N THR A 70 15.72 22.98 -15.95
CA THR A 70 16.13 21.61 -15.60
C THR A 70 15.44 21.13 -14.33
N GLU A 71 15.37 21.96 -13.29
CA GLU A 71 14.71 21.63 -12.03
C GLU A 71 13.19 21.48 -12.22
N LEU A 72 12.57 22.37 -13.00
CA LEU A 72 11.17 22.23 -13.40
C LEU A 72 10.92 20.95 -14.20
N GLY A 73 11.81 20.62 -15.14
CA GLY A 73 11.72 19.40 -15.94
C GLY A 73 11.84 18.13 -15.09
N ALA A 74 12.75 18.12 -14.11
CA ALA A 74 12.89 17.01 -13.16
C ALA A 74 11.64 16.85 -12.28
N LEU A 75 11.06 17.95 -11.81
CA LEU A 75 9.84 17.93 -11.01
C LEU A 75 8.64 17.39 -11.79
N VAL A 76 8.41 17.90 -13.01
CA VAL A 76 7.30 17.45 -13.86
C VAL A 76 7.46 15.97 -14.21
N ARG A 77 8.68 15.50 -14.47
CA ARG A 77 8.95 14.08 -14.72
C ARG A 77 8.58 13.21 -13.53
N LEU A 78 8.98 13.60 -12.31
CA LEU A 78 8.63 12.87 -11.09
C LEU A 78 7.11 12.79 -10.89
N VAL A 79 6.39 13.90 -11.08
CA VAL A 79 4.93 13.95 -10.98
C VAL A 79 4.26 13.04 -12.00
N ASN A 80 4.75 13.04 -13.24
CA ASN A 80 4.21 12.18 -14.30
C ASN A 80 4.46 10.68 -14.03
N GLU A 81 5.64 10.32 -13.55
CA GLU A 81 5.99 8.93 -13.19
C GLU A 81 5.06 8.40 -12.07
N GLU A 82 4.78 9.22 -11.05
CA GLU A 82 3.88 8.85 -9.97
C GLU A 82 2.41 8.78 -10.42
N LEU A 83 1.98 9.72 -11.27
CA LEU A 83 0.62 9.67 -11.83
C LEU A 83 0.40 8.41 -12.66
N LEU A 84 1.38 8.02 -13.47
CA LEU A 84 1.32 6.79 -14.26
C LEU A 84 1.19 5.56 -13.34
N ARG A 85 2.02 5.46 -12.30
CA ARG A 85 1.96 4.37 -11.32
C ARG A 85 0.57 4.24 -10.68
N ARG A 86 -0.05 5.36 -10.32
CA ARG A 86 -1.41 5.36 -9.74
C ARG A 86 -2.47 4.90 -10.73
N ILE A 87 -2.36 5.28 -12.00
CA ILE A 87 -3.26 4.80 -13.05
C ILE A 87 -3.13 3.29 -13.19
N GLU A 88 -1.91 2.76 -13.25
CA GLU A 88 -1.67 1.32 -13.36
C GLU A 88 -2.25 0.54 -12.17
N ALA A 89 -2.07 1.04 -10.94
CA ALA A 89 -2.65 0.43 -9.74
C ALA A 89 -4.19 0.46 -9.75
N ALA A 90 -4.79 1.57 -10.18
CA ALA A 90 -6.23 1.71 -10.31
C ALA A 90 -6.80 0.77 -11.39
N ASP A 91 -6.11 0.63 -12.52
CA ASP A 91 -6.48 -0.30 -13.58
C ASP A 91 -6.42 -1.75 -13.10
N ALA A 92 -5.34 -2.14 -12.41
CA ALA A 92 -5.20 -3.47 -11.83
C ALA A 92 -6.33 -3.78 -10.82
N THR A 93 -6.65 -2.80 -9.96
CA THR A 93 -7.75 -2.93 -8.99
C THR A 93 -9.10 -3.09 -9.70
N THR A 94 -9.35 -2.31 -10.75
CA THR A 94 -10.59 -2.37 -11.54
C THR A 94 -10.72 -3.71 -12.27
N GLN A 95 -9.62 -4.24 -12.80
CA GLN A 95 -9.61 -5.57 -13.44
C GLN A 95 -9.88 -6.68 -12.42
N SER A 96 -9.27 -6.61 -11.23
CA SER A 96 -9.52 -7.55 -10.15
C SER A 96 -10.99 -7.55 -9.70
N LEU A 97 -11.57 -6.36 -9.48
CA LEU A 97 -12.98 -6.21 -9.15
C LEU A 97 -13.90 -6.79 -10.22
N ARG A 98 -13.61 -6.53 -11.51
CA ARG A 98 -14.38 -7.10 -12.63
C ARG A 98 -14.32 -8.63 -12.62
N ALA A 99 -13.14 -9.21 -12.40
CA ALA A 99 -13.00 -10.67 -12.33
C ALA A 99 -13.80 -11.29 -11.18
N VAL A 100 -13.89 -10.61 -10.03
CA VAL A 100 -14.73 -11.05 -8.90
C VAL A 100 -16.21 -10.97 -9.25
N VAL A 101 -16.66 -9.88 -9.88
CA VAL A 101 -18.07 -9.72 -10.29
C VAL A 101 -18.45 -10.76 -11.35
N ASP A 102 -17.63 -10.94 -12.39
CA ASP A 102 -17.89 -11.90 -13.46
C ASP A 102 -17.75 -13.36 -12.98
N GLY A 103 -16.88 -13.62 -11.99
CA GLY A 103 -16.68 -14.94 -11.38
C GLY A 103 -17.70 -15.28 -10.29
N GLY A 104 -18.30 -14.29 -9.64
CA GLY A 104 -19.30 -14.44 -8.57
C GLY A 104 -20.75 -14.58 -9.05
N VAL A 105 -21.00 -14.49 -10.36
CA VAL A 105 -22.33 -14.66 -10.99
C VAL A 105 -22.54 -16.12 -11.48
N ARG A 106 -21.96 -17.11 -10.80
CA ARG A 106 -22.18 -18.53 -11.08
C ARG A 106 -22.85 -19.25 -9.92
#